data_AF-A0A0H3JEN5-F1
#
_entry.id   AF-A0A0H3JEN5-F1
#
_cell.length_a   1.000
_cell.length_b   1.000
_cell.length_c   1.000
_cell.angle_alpha   90.00
_cell.angle_beta   90.00
_cell.angle_gamma   90.00
#
_symmetry.space_group_name_H-M   'P 1'
#
loop_
_entity.id
_entity.type
_entity.pdbx_description
1 polymer ?
#
loop_
_entity_poly.entity_id
_entity_poly.type
_entity_poly.pdbx_seq_one_letter_code
_entity_poly.pdbx_strand_id
1 'polypeptide(L)'
;MKKRFSNLFHRSGKIMNLDDIINSMTPEVYQRLSTAVELGKWPDGVALTEEQKENCLQLVMLWQARNNTEAQHMTIDTNGQMVMKSKQQLKEDFGISAKPIAMFK
;
A
#
# COMPACT_ATOMS: atom_id res chain seq x y z
N MET A 1 17.04 -10.64 13.74
CA MET A 1 15.98 -10.32 12.75
C MET A 1 16.04 -8.91 12.16
N LYS A 2 16.71 -7.93 12.80
CA LYS A 2 16.77 -6.50 12.39
C LYS A 2 17.50 -6.17 11.06
N LYS A 3 18.16 -7.12 10.38
CA LYS A 3 18.98 -6.88 9.16
C LYS A 3 18.42 -7.51 7.86
N ARG A 4 17.26 -8.18 7.88
CA ARG A 4 16.81 -8.98 6.71
C ARG A 4 16.08 -8.17 5.63
N PHE A 5 15.41 -7.07 5.98
CA PHE A 5 14.55 -6.34 5.04
C PHE A 5 15.29 -5.31 4.19
N SER A 6 16.22 -4.54 4.76
CA SER A 6 17.06 -3.62 3.98
C SER A 6 17.91 -4.37 2.93
N ASN A 7 18.33 -5.60 3.24
CA ASN A 7 19.03 -6.49 2.34
C ASN A 7 18.19 -7.00 1.15
N LEU A 8 16.86 -6.85 1.20
CA LEU A 8 15.97 -7.19 0.07
C LEU A 8 16.24 -6.28 -1.14
N PHE A 9 16.85 -5.11 -0.92
CA PHE A 9 17.16 -4.11 -1.94
C PHE A 9 18.68 -3.83 -2.07
N HIS A 10 19.55 -4.53 -1.33
CA HIS A 10 20.98 -4.18 -1.16
C HIS A 10 21.99 -5.25 -1.59
N ARG A 11 21.72 -6.07 -2.62
CA ARG A 11 22.76 -6.93 -3.21
C ARG A 11 23.01 -6.58 -4.68
N SER A 12 24.06 -5.77 -4.88
CA SER A 12 24.92 -5.71 -6.07
C SER A 12 24.26 -6.02 -7.42
N GLY A 13 23.74 -4.99 -8.08
CA GLY A 13 23.73 -4.90 -9.55
C GLY A 13 22.74 -5.78 -10.32
N LYS A 14 21.80 -6.45 -9.66
CA LYS A 14 20.63 -7.06 -10.32
C LYS A 14 19.40 -6.73 -9.50
N ILE A 15 18.39 -6.18 -10.17
CA ILE A 15 16.99 -6.22 -9.74
C ILE A 15 16.73 -7.66 -9.31
N MET A 16 16.70 -7.94 -8.01
CA MET A 16 16.13 -9.21 -7.53
C MET A 16 14.71 -9.20 -8.07
N ASN A 17 14.40 -10.14 -8.97
CA ASN A 17 13.13 -10.19 -9.69
C ASN A 17 12.00 -9.76 -8.77
N LEU A 18 11.36 -8.65 -9.10
CA LEU A 18 10.20 -8.14 -8.35
C LEU A 18 9.15 -9.25 -8.22
N ASP A 19 9.07 -10.13 -9.23
CA ASP A 19 8.28 -11.36 -9.25
C ASP A 19 8.62 -12.38 -8.15
N ASP A 20 9.89 -12.57 -7.81
CA ASP A 20 10.30 -13.48 -6.73
C ASP A 20 9.99 -12.87 -5.36
N ILE A 21 10.16 -11.55 -5.24
CA ILE A 21 9.81 -10.82 -4.01
C ILE A 21 8.30 -10.87 -3.79
N ILE A 22 7.49 -10.52 -4.79
CA ILE A 22 6.03 -10.53 -4.69
C ILE A 22 5.49 -11.94 -4.40
N ASN A 23 6.08 -12.99 -4.97
CA ASN A 23 5.68 -14.36 -4.70
C ASN A 23 6.03 -14.83 -3.28
N SER A 24 7.00 -14.19 -2.63
CA SER A 24 7.36 -14.44 -1.24
C SER A 24 6.79 -13.40 -0.26
N MET A 25 6.00 -12.42 -0.76
CA MET A 25 5.38 -11.41 0.09
C MET A 25 4.26 -12.01 0.94
N THR A 26 4.34 -11.74 2.24
CA THR A 26 3.25 -11.98 3.18
C THR A 26 2.51 -10.67 3.48
N PRO A 27 1.28 -10.72 4.03
CA PRO A 27 0.57 -9.51 4.47
C PRO A 27 1.39 -8.64 5.44
N GLU A 28 2.22 -9.27 6.27
CA GLU A 28 3.12 -8.56 7.19
C GLU A 28 4.24 -7.79 6.45
N VAL A 29 4.81 -8.39 5.40
CA VAL A 29 5.80 -7.72 4.53
C VAL A 29 5.16 -6.54 3.83
N TYR A 30 3.97 -6.73 3.27
CA TYR A 30 3.19 -5.66 2.64
C TYR A 30 2.97 -4.48 3.59
N GLN A 31 2.49 -4.74 4.81
CA GLN A 31 2.22 -3.68 5.78
C GLN A 31 3.47 -2.87 6.09
N ARG A 32 4.61 -3.56 6.29
CA ARG A 32 5.90 -2.90 6.55
C ARG A 32 6.35 -2.04 5.37
N LEU A 33 6.18 -2.51 4.13
CA LEU A 33 6.52 -1.75 2.93
C LEU A 33 5.62 -0.53 2.76
N SER A 34 4.30 -0.66 2.97
CA SER A 34 3.36 0.47 2.93
C SER A 34 3.74 1.55 3.93
N THR A 35 3.94 1.15 5.20
CA THR A 35 4.38 2.08 6.26
C THR A 35 5.73 2.72 5.93
N ALA A 36 6.68 1.96 5.38
CA ALA A 36 7.99 2.52 5.02
C ALA A 36 7.88 3.56 3.92
N VAL A 37 7.07 3.32 2.88
CA VAL A 37 6.82 4.24 1.77
C VAL A 37 6.10 5.51 2.24
N GLU A 38 5.11 5.37 3.12
CA GLU A 38 4.36 6.47 3.72
C GLU A 38 5.26 7.37 4.59
N LEU A 39 6.11 6.78 5.42
CA LEU A 39 7.01 7.50 6.33
C LEU A 39 8.33 7.94 5.67
N GLY A 40 8.66 7.39 4.50
CA GLY A 40 9.95 7.55 3.85
C GLY A 40 11.12 6.91 4.60
N LYS A 41 10.84 6.02 5.57
CA LYS A 41 11.83 5.39 6.45
C LYS A 41 11.43 3.97 6.75
N TRP A 42 12.41 3.07 6.79
CA TRP A 42 12.24 1.71 7.27
C TRP A 42 11.78 1.70 8.74
N PRO A 43 11.13 0.61 9.21
CA PRO A 43 10.72 0.46 10.62
C PRO A 43 11.87 0.47 11.63
N ASP A 44 13.11 0.31 11.17
CA ASP A 44 14.32 0.43 11.98
C ASP A 44 14.84 1.88 12.11
N GLY A 45 14.18 2.84 11.45
CA GLY A 45 14.50 4.26 11.47
C GLY A 45 15.42 4.73 10.34
N VAL A 46 15.91 3.82 9.48
CA VAL A 46 16.78 4.16 8.35
C VAL A 46 15.95 4.80 7.24
N ALA A 47 16.39 5.93 6.69
CA ALA A 47 15.71 6.59 5.57
C ALA A 47 15.77 5.74 4.28
N LEU A 48 14.67 5.72 3.54
CA LEU A 48 14.64 5.13 2.20
C LEU A 48 15.37 6.03 1.20
N THR A 49 16.17 5.42 0.32
CA THR A 49 16.63 6.12 -0.89
C THR A 49 15.49 6.27 -1.89
N GLU A 50 15.62 7.18 -2.86
CA GLU A 50 14.60 7.37 -3.91
C GLU A 50 14.32 6.07 -4.68
N GLU A 51 15.38 5.37 -5.12
CA GLU A 51 15.26 4.07 -5.79
C GLU A 51 14.56 3.02 -4.91
N GLN A 52 14.87 2.97 -3.60
CA GLN A 52 14.20 2.06 -2.69
C GLN A 52 12.72 2.41 -2.54
N LYS A 53 12.39 3.69 -2.46
CA LYS A 53 11.01 4.15 -2.35
C LYS A 53 10.21 3.77 -3.59
N GLU A 54 10.77 3.97 -4.78
CA GLU A 54 10.15 3.59 -6.06
C GLU A 54 9.92 2.07 -6.13
N ASN A 55 10.92 1.27 -5.80
CA ASN A 55 10.81 -0.19 -5.79
C ASN A 55 9.78 -0.68 -4.76
N CYS A 56 9.76 -0.12 -3.56
CA CYS A 56 8.77 -0.45 -2.54
C CYS A 56 7.35 -0.08 -2.99
N LEU A 57 7.19 1.08 -3.63
CA LEU A 57 5.90 1.53 -4.15
C LEU A 57 5.38 0.55 -5.23
N GLN A 58 6.23 0.14 -6.18
CA GLN A 58 5.86 -0.84 -7.19
C GLN A 58 5.41 -2.17 -6.57
N LEU A 59 6.12 -2.67 -5.55
CA LEU A 59 5.75 -3.89 -4.84
C LEU A 59 4.41 -3.78 -4.11
N VAL A 60 4.15 -2.65 -3.44
CA VAL A 60 2.87 -2.38 -2.76
C VAL A 60 1.72 -2.38 -3.76
N MET A 61 1.88 -1.72 -4.91
CA MET A 61 0.86 -1.69 -5.97
C MET A 61 0.60 -3.07 -6.56
N LEU A 62 1.66 -3.85 -6.88
CA LEU A 62 1.52 -5.20 -7.42
C LEU A 62 0.85 -6.14 -6.42
N TRP A 63 1.16 -6.01 -5.12
CA TRP A 63 0.54 -6.82 -4.08
C TRP A 63 -0.95 -6.49 -3.91
N GLN A 64 -1.29 -5.21 -3.94
CA GLN A 64 -2.69 -4.75 -3.95
C GLN A 64 -3.44 -5.32 -5.16
N ALA A 65 -2.87 -5.22 -6.37
CA ALA A 65 -3.50 -5.77 -7.57
C ALA A 65 -3.72 -7.29 -7.54
N ARG A 66 -2.98 -8.03 -6.71
CA ARG A 66 -3.17 -9.49 -6.56
C ARG A 66 -4.12 -9.87 -5.43
N ASN A 67 -4.19 -9.09 -4.35
CA ASN A 67 -4.85 -9.50 -3.10
C ASN A 67 -5.98 -8.57 -2.63
N ASN A 68 -6.11 -7.37 -3.20
CA ASN A 68 -7.04 -6.35 -2.73
C ASN A 68 -8.43 -6.52 -3.35
N THR A 69 -9.12 -7.60 -2.98
CA THR A 69 -10.47 -7.92 -3.46
C THR A 69 -11.53 -6.91 -3.01
N GLU A 70 -11.29 -6.24 -1.88
CA GLU A 70 -12.15 -5.17 -1.34
C GLU A 70 -11.40 -3.84 -1.29
N ALA A 71 -11.09 -3.33 -2.48
CA ALA A 71 -10.26 -2.14 -2.61
C ALA A 71 -10.88 -0.89 -1.95
N GLN A 72 -10.12 -0.32 -1.01
CA GLN A 72 -10.44 0.90 -0.30
C GLN A 72 -10.10 2.15 -1.12
N HIS A 73 -10.60 3.29 -0.66
CA HIS A 73 -10.27 4.59 -1.26
C HIS A 73 -8.76 4.82 -1.33
N MET A 74 -8.26 5.24 -2.49
CA MET A 74 -6.83 5.44 -2.82
C MET A 74 -5.97 4.18 -2.78
N THR A 75 -6.56 3.00 -2.96
CA THR A 75 -5.82 1.74 -3.14
C THR A 75 -5.98 1.21 -4.56
N ILE A 76 -5.10 0.29 -4.97
CA ILE A 76 -5.18 -0.38 -6.27
C ILE A 76 -6.11 -1.60 -6.15
N ASP A 77 -7.10 -1.71 -7.03
CA ASP A 77 -7.98 -2.89 -7.11
C ASP A 77 -7.31 -4.07 -7.82
N THR A 78 -7.96 -5.23 -7.86
CA THR A 78 -7.43 -6.42 -8.55
C THR A 78 -7.30 -6.27 -10.06
N ASN A 79 -7.86 -5.22 -10.65
CA ASN A 79 -7.72 -4.88 -12.06
C ASN A 79 -6.49 -3.96 -12.31
N GLY A 80 -5.76 -3.59 -11.25
CA GLY A 80 -4.63 -2.67 -11.34
C GLY A 80 -5.03 -1.20 -11.42
N GLN A 81 -6.29 -0.86 -11.12
CA GLN A 81 -6.81 0.51 -11.20
C GLN A 81 -6.87 1.16 -9.82
N MET A 82 -6.59 2.46 -9.76
CA MET A 82 -6.73 3.23 -8.52
C MET A 82 -8.21 3.46 -8.20
N VAL A 83 -8.65 3.04 -7.01
CA VAL A 83 -10.02 3.23 -6.54
C VAL A 83 -10.21 4.62 -5.96
N MET A 84 -10.91 5.48 -6.70
CA MET A 84 -11.33 6.80 -6.23
C MET A 84 -12.80 6.79 -5.86
N LYS A 85 -13.08 6.66 -4.56
CA LYS A 85 -14.44 6.83 -4.00
C LYS A 85 -14.79 8.30 -3.79
N SER A 86 -16.03 8.68 -4.12
CA SER A 86 -16.57 10.03 -3.86
C SER A 86 -16.91 10.23 -2.37
N LYS A 87 -17.10 11.49 -1.95
CA LYS A 87 -17.52 11.84 -0.57
C LYS A 87 -18.84 11.19 -0.16
N GLN A 88 -19.76 10.96 -1.09
CA GLN A 88 -21.03 10.28 -0.82
C GLN A 88 -20.81 8.79 -0.55
N GLN A 89 -20.06 8.11 -1.41
CA GLN A 89 -19.71 6.70 -1.24
C GLN A 89 -18.92 6.45 0.05
N LEU A 90 -18.00 7.34 0.41
CA LEU A 90 -17.29 7.27 1.68
C LEU A 90 -18.25 7.36 2.88
N LYS A 91 -19.22 8.29 2.85
CA LYS A 91 -20.22 8.42 3.92
C LYS A 91 -21.08 7.17 4.06
N GLU A 92 -21.45 6.55 2.94
CA GLU A 92 -22.17 5.27 2.93
C GLU A 92 -21.33 4.15 3.54
N ASP A 93 -20.06 4.00 3.12
CA ASP A 93 -19.12 3.00 3.66
C ASP A 93 -18.89 3.16 5.17
N PHE A 94 -18.81 4.40 5.67
CA PHE A 94 -18.67 4.70 7.10
C PHE A 94 -20.00 4.65 7.89
N GLY A 95 -21.11 4.29 7.25
CA GLY A 95 -22.42 4.23 7.90
C GLY A 95 -22.96 5.61 8.34
N ILE A 96 -22.39 6.70 7.82
CA ILE A 96 -22.86 8.07 8.01
C ILE A 96 -24.01 8.29 7.02
N SER A 97 -25.09 7.53 7.20
CA SER A 97 -26.37 7.83 6.58
C SER A 97 -26.77 9.21 7.08
N ALA A 98 -26.74 10.20 6.18
CA ALA A 98 -27.23 11.52 6.47
C ALA A 98 -28.73 11.42 6.75
N LYS A 99 -29.11 11.21 8.02
CA LYS A 99 -30.46 11.56 8.46
C LYS A 99 -30.61 13.04 8.14
N PRO A 100 -31.59 13.45 7.31
CA PRO A 100 -31.82 14.86 7.06
C PRO A 100 -32.08 15.51 8.43
N ILE A 101 -31.15 16.36 8.87
CA ILE A 101 -31.31 17.16 10.07
C ILE A 101 -32.42 18.14 9.74
N ALA A 102 -33.65 17.79 10.15
CA ALA A 102 -34.89 18.55 10.09
C ALA A 102 -34.96 19.69 9.05
N MET A 103 -35.74 19.51 7.98
CA MET A 103 -36.26 20.65 7.23
C MET A 103 -37.23 21.40 8.14
N PHE A 104 -36.82 22.57 8.63
CA PHE A 104 -37.73 23.49 9.30
C PHE A 104 -38.69 24.08 8.25
N LYS A 105 -39.99 23.90 8.53
CA LYS A 105 -41.13 24.38 7.74
C LYS A 105 -41.33 25.88 7.92
#